data_AF-A0A450ZAQ6-F1
#
_entry.id   AF-A0A450ZAQ6-F1
#
_cell.length_a   1.000
_cell.length_b   1.000
_cell.length_c   1.000
_cell.angle_alpha   90.00
_cell.angle_beta   90.00
_cell.angle_gamma   90.00
#
_symmetry.space_group_name_H-M   'P 1'
#
loop_
_entity.id
_entity.type
_entity.pdbx_description
1 polymer ?
#
loop_
_entity_poly.entity_id
_entity_poly.type
_entity_poly.pdbx_seq_one_letter_code
_entity_poly.pdbx_strand_id
1 'polypeptide(L)'
;MEFFPVPTLLGYEALAHKWLGKLPDPFTQEDHEAGFNYKISILQAEFSRTRVFDRPLSGRHLFEEVIRENIDLGRPSKVSSILGRRINKRTPGTFQTRVITQGVIPSLHVGYKSSKIKQ
;
A
#
# COMPACT_ATOMS: atom_id res chain seq x y z
N MET A 1 15.85 7.43 -7.33
CA MET A 1 14.43 7.58 -6.92
C MET A 1 13.63 6.58 -7.73
N GLU A 2 13.71 5.30 -7.39
CA GLU A 2 12.74 4.34 -7.91
C GLU A 2 11.45 4.59 -7.16
N PHE A 3 10.53 5.34 -7.77
CA PHE A 3 9.12 5.18 -7.43
C PHE A 3 8.82 3.70 -7.65
N PHE A 4 8.70 2.94 -6.57
CA PHE A 4 8.10 1.61 -6.66
C PHE A 4 6.76 1.82 -7.35
N PRO A 5 6.57 1.29 -8.57
CA PRO A 5 5.30 1.47 -9.25
C PRO A 5 4.25 0.88 -8.31
N VAL A 6 3.30 1.71 -7.87
CA VAL A 6 2.01 1.19 -7.42
C VAL A 6 1.62 0.20 -8.50
N PRO A 7 1.31 -1.07 -8.18
CA PRO A 7 0.90 -2.02 -9.19
C PRO A 7 -0.13 -1.32 -10.05
N THR A 8 0.17 -1.15 -11.34
CA THR A 8 -0.72 -0.49 -12.28
C THR A 8 -2.10 -1.13 -12.09
N LEU A 9 -3.18 -0.36 -12.19
CA LEU A 9 -4.56 -0.85 -11.99
C LEU A 9 -4.82 -2.23 -12.67
N LEU A 10 -4.14 -2.50 -13.80
CA LEU A 10 -4.07 -3.79 -14.49
C LEU A 10 -3.69 -5.03 -13.65
N GLY A 11 -2.89 -4.89 -12.60
CA GLY A 11 -2.36 -6.02 -11.84
C GLY A 11 -3.35 -6.67 -10.88
N TYR A 12 -4.27 -5.88 -10.29
CA TYR A 12 -5.24 -6.43 -9.34
C TYR A 12 -6.40 -7.13 -10.04
N GLU A 13 -6.83 -6.62 -11.20
CA GLU A 13 -7.90 -7.21 -11.99
C GLU A 13 -7.48 -8.61 -12.45
N ALA A 14 -6.27 -8.74 -12.99
CA ALA A 14 -5.72 -10.04 -13.39
C ALA A 14 -5.65 -11.02 -12.20
N LEU A 15 -5.26 -10.54 -11.01
CA LEU A 15 -5.24 -11.37 -9.80
C LEU A 15 -6.65 -11.81 -9.40
N ALA A 16 -7.60 -10.87 -9.38
CA ALA A 16 -8.99 -11.15 -9.04
C ALA A 16 -9.63 -12.14 -10.03
N HIS A 17 -9.47 -11.93 -11.33
CA HIS A 17 -9.97 -12.83 -12.37
C HIS A 17 -9.36 -14.23 -12.27
N LYS A 18 -8.06 -14.33 -11.97
CA LYS A 18 -7.40 -15.63 -11.74
C LYS A 18 -8.06 -16.42 -10.61
N TRP A 19 -8.48 -15.76 -9.53
CA TRP A 19 -9.13 -16.43 -8.41
C TRP A 19 -10.62 -16.66 -8.63
N LEU A 20 -11.33 -15.71 -9.25
CA LEU A 20 -12.73 -15.88 -9.64
C LEU A 20 -12.91 -17.07 -10.59
N GLY A 21 -11.98 -17.27 -11.54
CA GLY A 21 -11.99 -18.47 -12.40
C GLY A 21 -11.68 -19.80 -11.70
N LYS A 22 -11.28 -19.79 -10.41
CA LYS A 22 -11.06 -21.00 -9.61
C LYS A 22 -12.14 -21.25 -8.58
N LEU A 23 -12.86 -20.22 -8.17
CA LEU A 23 -13.96 -20.32 -7.22
C LEU A 23 -15.25 -20.70 -7.97
N PRO A 24 -16.22 -21.34 -7.32
CA PRO A 24 -17.53 -21.55 -7.92
C PRO A 24 -18.13 -20.21 -8.34
N ASP A 25 -18.56 -20.11 -9.59
CA ASP A 25 -19.25 -18.91 -10.07
C ASP A 25 -20.73 -18.96 -9.63
N PRO A 26 -21.21 -18.03 -8.78
CA PRO A 26 -22.63 -17.86 -8.48
C PRO A 26 -23.49 -17.48 -9.68
N PHE A 27 -22.92 -17.00 -10.79
CA PHE A 27 -23.66 -16.62 -11.98
C PHE A 27 -23.70 -17.76 -12.99
N THR A 28 -24.85 -17.93 -13.63
CA THR A 28 -25.01 -18.83 -14.77
C THR A 28 -24.50 -18.17 -16.05
N GLN A 29 -24.33 -18.97 -17.11
CA GLN A 29 -23.99 -18.44 -18.43
C GLN A 29 -25.01 -17.41 -18.93
N GLU A 30 -26.30 -17.63 -18.68
CA GLU A 30 -27.40 -16.75 -19.05
C GLU A 30 -27.34 -15.40 -18.29
N ASP A 31 -26.93 -15.43 -17.02
CA ASP A 31 -26.72 -14.22 -16.22
C ASP A 31 -25.59 -13.34 -16.79
N HIS A 32 -24.48 -13.96 -17.21
CA HIS A 32 -23.38 -13.23 -17.84
C HIS A 32 -23.78 -12.59 -19.16
N GLU A 33 -24.56 -13.30 -19.99
CA GLU A 33 -25.11 -12.80 -21.26
C GLU A 33 -26.09 -11.64 -21.04
N ALA A 34 -26.85 -11.66 -19.94
CA ALA A 34 -27.69 -10.56 -19.49
C ALA A 34 -26.90 -9.39 -18.84
N GLY A 35 -25.58 -9.52 -18.70
CA GLY A 35 -24.69 -8.47 -18.21
C GLY A 35 -24.40 -8.51 -16.70
N PHE A 36 -24.88 -9.52 -15.97
CA PHE A 36 -24.56 -9.71 -14.56
C PHE A 36 -23.12 -10.24 -14.41
N ASN A 37 -22.19 -9.31 -14.25
CA ASN A 37 -20.76 -9.60 -14.11
C ASN A 37 -20.20 -8.95 -12.84
N TYR A 38 -19.08 -9.49 -12.35
CA TYR A 38 -18.36 -8.91 -11.24
C TYR A 38 -17.88 -7.50 -11.56
N LYS A 39 -18.20 -6.55 -10.69
CA LYS A 39 -17.53 -5.25 -10.62
C LYS A 39 -16.54 -5.29 -9.48
N ILE A 40 -15.26 -5.40 -9.82
CA ILE A 40 -14.19 -5.48 -8.83
C ILE A 40 -13.96 -4.08 -8.24
N SER A 41 -14.00 -3.99 -6.91
CA SER A 41 -13.58 -2.80 -6.19
C SER A 41 -12.65 -3.21 -5.06
N ILE A 42 -11.61 -2.41 -4.83
CA ILE A 42 -10.64 -2.64 -3.76
C ILE A 42 -10.77 -1.49 -2.78
N LEU A 43 -11.24 -1.79 -1.57
CA LEU A 43 -11.33 -0.80 -0.50
C LEU A 43 -9.96 -0.53 0.14
N GLN A 44 -9.14 -1.57 0.27
CA GLN A 44 -7.77 -1.51 0.80
C GLN A 44 -6.96 -2.65 0.19
N ALA A 45 -5.72 -2.36 -0.20
CA ALA A 45 -4.76 -3.37 -0.61
C ALA A 45 -3.45 -3.19 0.17
N GLU A 46 -2.93 -4.30 0.68
CA GLU A 46 -1.63 -4.36 1.32
C GLU A 46 -0.71 -5.21 0.48
N PHE A 47 0.49 -4.69 0.20
CA PHE A 47 1.51 -5.38 -0.58
C PHE A 47 2.76 -5.55 0.27
N SER A 48 3.39 -6.70 0.18
CA SER A 48 4.63 -6.98 0.89
C SER A 48 5.65 -7.57 -0.08
N ARG A 49 6.89 -7.07 -0.01
CA ARG A 49 8.01 -7.60 -0.78
C ARG A 49 9.05 -8.16 0.17
N THR A 50 9.03 -9.47 0.37
CA THR A 50 10.04 -10.15 1.16
C THR A 50 11.35 -10.24 0.37
N ARG A 51 12.43 -9.71 0.94
CA ARG A 51 13.78 -9.81 0.39
C ARG A 51 14.63 -10.67 1.31
N VAL A 52 15.41 -11.57 0.73
CA VAL A 52 16.40 -12.40 1.44
C VAL A 52 17.79 -11.94 1.02
N PHE A 53 18.65 -11.70 2.00
CA PHE A 53 20.02 -11.25 1.79
C PHE A 53 21.01 -12.35 2.14
N ASP A 54 22.07 -12.47 1.35
CA ASP A 54 23.21 -13.36 1.59
C ASP A 54 24.10 -12.87 2.74
N ARG A 55 24.12 -11.55 2.99
CA ARG A 55 24.90 -10.91 4.05
C ARG A 55 24.00 -10.09 4.99
N PRO A 56 24.15 -10.20 6.32
CA PRO A 56 23.37 -9.42 7.28
C PRO A 56 23.48 -7.90 7.12
N LEU A 57 24.65 -7.41 6.68
CA LEU A 57 24.89 -5.97 6.51
C LEU A 57 24.05 -5.37 5.38
N SER A 58 23.82 -6.12 4.30
CA SER A 58 23.00 -5.69 3.16
C SER A 58 21.56 -5.40 3.58
N GLY A 59 21.01 -6.22 4.49
CA GLY A 59 19.68 -5.99 5.06
C GLY A 59 19.62 -4.69 5.85
N ARG A 60 20.66 -4.39 6.65
CA ARG A 60 20.72 -3.11 7.40
C ARG A 60 20.79 -1.90 6.49
N HIS A 61 21.61 -1.94 5.45
CA HIS A 61 21.68 -0.84 4.48
C HIS A 61 20.34 -0.62 3.78
N LEU A 62 19.65 -1.69 3.35
CA LEU A 62 18.30 -1.57 2.78
C LEU A 62 17.36 -0.88 3.77
N PHE A 63 17.33 -1.31 5.04
CA PHE A 63 16.45 -0.72 6.04
C PHE A 63 16.75 0.75 6.31
N GLU A 64 18.03 1.12 6.43
CA GLU A 64 18.43 2.52 6.63
C GLU A 64 18.00 3.41 5.46
N GLU A 65 18.16 2.92 4.23
CA GLU A 65 17.75 3.63 3.02
C GLU A 65 16.22 3.77 2.96
N VAL A 66 15.47 2.68 3.20
CA VAL A 66 14.00 2.70 3.24
C VAL A 66 13.49 3.66 4.31
N ILE A 67 14.06 3.65 5.52
CA ILE A 67 13.67 4.59 6.57
C ILE A 67 13.99 6.02 6.14
N ARG A 68 15.19 6.28 5.62
CA ARG A 68 15.61 7.63 5.18
C ARG A 68 14.68 8.18 4.09
N GLU A 69 14.30 7.37 3.13
CA GLU A 69 13.40 7.78 2.05
C GLU A 69 11.97 8.06 2.54
N ASN A 70 11.53 7.37 3.60
CA ASN A 70 10.13 7.39 4.03
C ASN A 70 9.90 8.16 5.35
N ILE A 71 10.94 8.63 6.04
CA ILE A 71 10.82 9.34 7.34
C ILE A 71 9.98 10.62 7.25
N ASP A 72 9.97 11.27 6.09
CA ASP A 72 9.24 12.50 5.84
C ASP A 72 7.82 12.27 5.30
N LEU A 73 7.36 11.03 5.14
CA LEU A 73 6.02 10.73 4.62
C LEU A 73 4.88 11.31 5.47
N GLY A 74 5.09 11.43 6.78
CA GLY A 74 4.15 12.06 7.69
C GLY A 74 4.08 13.58 7.58
N ARG A 75 4.95 14.26 6.82
CA ARG A 75 4.88 15.72 6.66
C ARG A 75 3.59 16.12 5.92
N PRO A 76 2.91 17.20 6.32
CA PRO A 76 1.68 17.68 5.69
C PRO A 76 1.75 17.81 4.15
N SER A 77 2.87 18.30 3.62
CA SER A 77 3.08 18.44 2.17
C SER A 77 3.12 17.10 1.44
N LYS A 78 3.72 16.07 2.05
CA LYS A 78 3.84 14.73 1.47
C LYS A 78 2.52 13.95 1.60
N VAL A 79 1.85 14.02 2.74
CA VAL A 79 0.50 13.45 2.94
C VAL A 79 -0.50 14.06 1.95
N SER A 80 -0.39 15.36 1.67
CA SER A 80 -1.26 16.06 0.71
C SER A 80 -1.11 15.49 -0.70
N SER A 81 0.13 15.19 -1.12
CA SER A 81 0.44 14.55 -2.38
C SER A 81 -0.03 13.09 -2.45
N ILE A 82 0.10 12.31 -1.36
CA ILE A 82 -0.30 10.89 -1.33
C ILE A 82 -1.82 10.75 -1.37
N LEU A 83 -2.53 11.58 -0.62
CA LEU A 83 -4.00 11.50 -0.49
C LEU A 83 -4.75 12.36 -1.52
N GLY A 84 -4.04 13.06 -2.41
CA GLY A 84 -4.66 13.96 -3.39
C GLY A 84 -5.50 15.09 -2.77
N ARG A 85 -5.25 15.45 -1.50
CA ARG A 85 -6.08 16.39 -0.73
C ARG A 85 -5.26 17.58 -0.28
N ARG A 86 -5.78 18.79 -0.44
CA ARG A 86 -5.12 20.03 0.04
C ARG A 86 -5.08 20.07 1.57
N ILE A 87 -3.88 20.12 2.14
CA ILE A 87 -3.64 20.30 3.58
C ILE A 87 -3.18 21.75 3.83
N ASN A 88 -3.81 22.42 4.78
CA ASN A 88 -3.50 23.79 5.19
C ASN A 88 -3.47 23.90 6.73
N LYS A 89 -3.10 25.08 7.27
CA LYS A 89 -3.01 25.33 8.72
C LYS A 89 -4.31 25.06 9.49
N ARG A 90 -5.47 25.10 8.82
CA ARG A 90 -6.79 24.83 9.42
C ARG A 90 -7.21 23.37 9.29
N THR A 91 -6.40 22.51 8.66
CA THR A 91 -6.74 21.09 8.45
C THR A 91 -6.60 20.34 9.78
N PRO A 92 -7.70 19.81 10.34
CA PRO A 92 -7.66 19.14 11.64
C PRO A 92 -6.99 17.77 11.53
N GLY A 93 -6.16 17.44 12.53
CA GLY A 93 -5.47 16.15 12.67
C GLY A 93 -3.98 16.31 12.97
N THR A 94 -3.40 15.30 13.62
CA THR A 94 -1.95 15.23 13.87
C THR A 94 -1.26 14.51 12.73
N PHE A 95 -0.18 15.09 12.24
CA PHE A 95 0.67 14.55 11.19
C PHE A 95 1.95 14.03 11.83
N GLN A 96 2.20 12.73 11.74
CA GLN A 96 3.36 12.12 12.39
C GLN A 96 3.91 10.96 11.57
N THR A 97 5.24 10.85 11.56
CA THR A 97 5.96 9.62 11.21
C THR A 97 6.57 9.07 12.49
N ARG A 98 6.40 7.78 12.75
CA ARG A 98 7.08 7.09 13.85
C ARG A 98 7.91 5.95 13.30
N VAL A 99 9.19 5.95 13.66
CA VAL A 99 10.07 4.79 13.50
C VAL A 99 10.00 3.98 14.79
N ILE A 100 9.57 2.73 14.71
CA ILE A 100 9.57 1.81 15.84
C ILE A 100 10.59 0.73 15.54
N THR A 101 11.61 0.63 16.38
CA THR A 101 12.62 -0.41 16.30
C THR A 101 12.35 -1.45 17.39
N GLN A 102 11.95 -2.66 17.01
CA GLN A 102 11.89 -3.81 17.92
C GLN A 102 12.95 -4.84 17.51
N GLY A 103 14.05 -4.92 18.26
CA GLY A 103 15.19 -5.75 17.90
C GLY A 103 15.80 -5.34 16.57
N VAL A 104 15.83 -6.26 15.60
CA VAL A 104 16.34 -6.01 14.23
C VAL A 104 15.23 -5.71 13.20
N ILE A 105 13.99 -5.55 13.64
CA ILE A 105 12.83 -5.32 12.77
C ILE A 105 12.40 -3.85 12.92
N PRO A 106 12.86 -2.96 12.03
CA PRO A 106 12.31 -1.62 11.97
C PRO A 106 10.94 -1.65 11.32
N SER A 107 10.03 -0.83 11.83
CA SER A 107 8.73 -0.57 11.20
C SER A 107 8.45 0.93 11.16
N LEU A 108 7.87 1.39 10.07
CA LEU A 108 7.51 2.78 9.84
C LEU A 108 6.00 2.94 9.88
N HIS A 109 5.53 3.83 10.74
CA HIS A 109 4.12 4.15 10.87
C HIS A 109 3.89 5.60 10.46
N VAL A 110 3.06 5.81 9.44
CA VAL A 110 2.61 7.13 9.01
C VAL A 110 1.12 7.25 9.31
N GLY A 111 0.74 8.26 10.08
CA GLY A 111 -0.64 8.45 10.51
C GLY A 111 -1.25 9.76 9.99
N TYR A 112 -2.47 9.68 9.45
CA TYR A 112 -3.36 10.81 9.23
C TYR A 112 -4.82 10.41 9.50
N LYS A 113 -5.43 10.95 10.58
CA LYS A 113 -6.79 10.58 11.04
C LYS A 113 -6.95 9.05 11.21
N SER A 114 -7.93 8.43 10.54
CA SER A 114 -8.14 6.96 10.54
C SER A 114 -7.22 6.23 9.55
N SER A 115 -6.55 6.93 8.64
CA SER A 115 -5.61 6.33 7.70
C SER A 115 -4.25 6.12 8.37
N LYS A 116 -3.82 4.88 8.42
CA LYS A 116 -2.51 4.47 8.93
C LYS A 116 -1.81 3.70 7.83
N ILE A 117 -0.64 4.17 7.40
CA ILE A 117 0.25 3.42 6.51
C ILE A 117 1.31 2.78 7.41
N LYS A 118 1.48 1.48 7.25
CA LYS A 118 2.56 0.71 7.88
C LYS A 118 3.53 0.30 6.78
N GLN A 119 4.82 0.47 7.02
CA GLN A 119 5.93 -0.02 6.20
C GLN A 119 6.86 -0.86 7.06
#